data_AF-A0A074LU81-F1
#
_entry.id   AF-A0A074LU81-F1
#
_cell.length_a   1.000
_cell.length_b   1.000
_cell.length_c   1.000
_cell.angle_alpha   90.00
_cell.angle_beta   90.00
_cell.angle_gamma   90.00
#
_symmetry.space_group_name_H-M   'P 1'
#
loop_
_entity.id
_entity.type
_entity.pdbx_description
1 polymer ?
#
loop_
_entity_poly.entity_id
_entity_poly.type
_entity_poly.pdbx_seq_one_letter_code
_entity_poly.pdbx_strand_id
1 'polypeptide(L)'
;MAAFDDMPSGPSGVYTVYVSTERPQDQATLHIDQYSGQVLADLRYKDYGMTAKLISLGVVGLSSTGVILWWERKPASKVGAPAWPASYKVPKGILVLVILLGVLFPLAGASMLVVLVLEQVLRKAKSISRAKAT
;
A
#
# COMPACT_ATOMS: atom_id res chain seq x y z
N MET A 1 23.46 -4.11 9.51
CA MET A 1 24.35 -4.41 8.38
C MET A 1 24.37 -3.16 7.52
N ALA A 2 25.43 -2.35 7.62
CA ALA A 2 25.57 -1.12 6.83
C ALA A 2 25.98 -1.52 5.40
N ALA A 3 25.21 -1.07 4.41
CA ALA A 3 25.52 -1.30 3.00
C ALA A 3 26.73 -0.43 2.61
N PHE A 4 27.85 -1.06 2.25
CA PHE A 4 29.09 -0.39 1.82
C PHE A 4 29.07 0.09 0.36
N ASP A 5 27.95 -0.07 -0.35
CA ASP A 5 27.88 0.14 -1.81
C ASP A 5 27.46 1.56 -2.23
N ASP A 6 27.10 2.42 -1.26
CA ASP A 6 26.64 3.81 -1.49
C ASP A 6 27.70 4.84 -1.06
N MET A 7 28.98 4.53 -1.28
CA MET A 7 30.07 5.44 -0.88
C MET A 7 30.04 6.71 -1.74
N PRO A 8 30.10 7.90 -1.12
CA PRO A 8 30.05 9.14 -1.88
C PRO A 8 31.31 9.27 -2.76
N SER A 9 31.09 9.41 -4.06
CA SER A 9 32.13 9.39 -5.10
C SER A 9 32.70 10.77 -5.47
N GLY A 10 32.25 11.84 -4.79
CA GLY A 10 32.59 13.23 -5.11
C GLY A 10 33.31 13.99 -3.98
N PRO A 11 33.91 15.16 -4.26
CA PRO A 11 34.63 16.01 -3.30
C PRO A 11 33.73 16.72 -2.27
N SER A 12 32.43 16.42 -2.19
CA SER A 12 31.52 16.92 -1.15
C SER A 12 30.64 15.78 -0.62
N GLY A 13 31.24 14.61 -0.47
CA GLY A 13 30.59 13.39 -0.05
C GLY A 13 30.02 13.46 1.36
N VAL A 14 28.83 12.89 1.52
CA VAL A 14 28.14 12.77 2.81
C VAL A 14 27.99 11.30 3.13
N TYR A 15 28.49 10.89 4.29
CA TYR A 15 28.29 9.55 4.82
C TYR A 15 26.98 9.49 5.60
N THR A 16 26.11 8.57 5.21
CA THR A 16 24.86 8.32 5.94
C THR A 16 25.04 7.13 6.85
N VAL A 17 24.95 7.37 8.16
CA VAL A 17 24.97 6.31 9.18
C VAL A 17 23.57 6.20 9.75
N TYR A 18 22.98 5.02 9.63
CA TYR A 18 21.66 4.73 10.19
C TYR A 18 21.75 3.60 11.20
N VAL A 19 21.03 3.76 12.31
CA VAL A 19 20.85 2.71 13.32
C VAL A 19 19.39 2.28 13.28
N SER A 20 19.15 1.07 12.79
CA SER A 20 17.82 0.44 12.74
C SER A 20 17.65 -0.49 13.94
N THR A 21 16.90 -0.03 14.93
CA THR A 21 16.49 -0.81 16.11
C THR A 21 15.02 -1.21 16.00
N GLU A 22 14.59 -2.22 16.76
CA GLU A 22 13.17 -2.65 16.81
C GLU A 22 12.26 -1.56 17.38
N ARG A 23 12.79 -0.72 18.27
CA ARG A 23 12.08 0.41 18.85
C ARG A 23 12.30 1.64 17.99
N PRO A 24 11.26 2.21 17.38
CA PRO A 24 11.41 3.37 16.51
C PRO A 24 12.00 4.57 17.28
N GLN A 25 11.82 4.65 18.60
CA GLN A 25 12.39 5.70 19.45
C GLN A 25 13.93 5.70 19.46
N ASP A 26 14.55 4.54 19.28
CA ASP A 26 16.00 4.37 19.33
C ASP A 26 16.64 4.47 17.93
N GLN A 27 15.82 4.74 16.90
CA GLN A 27 16.30 4.92 15.53
C GLN A 27 16.83 6.34 15.32
N ALA A 28 18.00 6.43 14.70
CA ALA A 28 18.62 7.69 14.30
C ALA A 28 19.27 7.53 12.92
N THR A 29 19.15 8.56 12.10
CA THR A 29 19.86 8.69 10.82
C THR A 29 20.71 9.95 10.85
N LEU A 30 22.03 9.76 10.78
CA LEU A 30 23.03 10.82 10.83
C LEU A 30 23.66 10.97 9.44
N HIS A 31 23.72 12.19 8.95
CA HIS A 31 24.47 12.55 7.75
C HIS A 31 25.73 13.29 8.18
N ILE A 32 26.90 12.73 7.86
CA ILE A 32 28.20 13.20 8.31
C ILE A 32 29.02 13.66 7.10
N ASP A 33 29.60 14.86 7.19
CA ASP A 33 30.52 15.38 6.18
C ASP A 33 31.83 14.58 6.13
N GLN A 34 32.28 14.22 4.92
CA GLN A 34 33.42 13.32 4.73
C GLN A 34 34.77 13.85 5.19
N TYR A 35 34.99 15.17 5.19
CA TYR A 35 36.30 15.75 5.50
C TYR A 35 36.37 16.28 6.93
N SER A 36 35.30 16.94 7.38
CA SER A 36 35.27 17.61 8.67
C SER A 36 34.70 16.74 9.79
N GLY A 37 33.97 15.66 9.46
CA GLY A 37 33.25 14.85 10.44
C GLY A 37 32.07 15.59 11.09
N GLN A 38 31.66 16.76 10.57
CA GLN A 38 30.50 17.48 11.09
C GLN A 38 29.22 16.72 10.77
N VAL A 39 28.30 16.68 11.74
CA VAL A 39 26.95 16.14 11.55
C VAL A 39 26.10 17.22 10.88
N LEU A 40 25.76 17.00 9.61
CA LEU A 40 24.96 17.90 8.80
C LEU A 40 23.45 17.72 9.03
N ALA A 41 23.01 16.51 9.36
CA ALA A 41 21.62 16.24 9.73
C ALA A 41 21.53 15.08 10.75
N ASP A 42 20.76 15.30 11.83
CA ASP A 42 20.40 14.29 12.83
C ASP A 42 18.88 14.12 12.82
N LEU A 43 18.40 13.11 12.09
CA LEU A 43 16.99 12.76 12.01
C LEU A 43 16.70 11.70 13.07
N ARG A 44 15.99 12.09 14.14
CA ARG A 44 15.54 11.17 15.19
C ARG A 44 14.04 11.01 15.21
N TYR A 45 13.56 9.97 15.88
CA TYR A 45 12.13 9.74 16.10
C TYR A 45 11.40 10.91 16.78
N LYS A 46 12.09 11.69 17.63
CA LYS A 46 11.50 12.90 18.26
C LYS A 46 11.17 14.00 17.24
N ASP A 47 11.87 14.01 16.09
CA ASP A 47 11.72 15.00 15.02
C ASP A 47 10.63 14.58 14.03
N TYR A 48 10.14 13.34 14.12
CA TYR A 48 8.85 12.92 13.57
C TYR A 48 7.76 13.64 14.37
N GLY A 49 7.52 14.90 14.02
CA GLY A 49 6.58 15.78 14.68
C GLY A 49 5.14 15.26 14.62
N MET A 50 4.21 16.12 15.05
CA MET A 50 2.76 15.86 15.05
C MET A 50 2.26 15.20 13.75
N THR A 51 2.86 15.55 12.61
CA THR A 51 2.57 15.00 11.28
C THR A 51 2.63 13.47 11.24
N ALA A 52 3.67 12.84 11.78
CA ALA A 52 3.80 11.38 11.75
C ALA A 52 2.71 10.70 12.59
N LYS A 53 2.37 11.29 13.74
CA LYS A 53 1.29 10.81 14.61
C LYS A 53 -0.08 10.93 13.92
N LEU A 54 -0.33 12.05 13.24
CA LEU A 54 -1.56 12.28 12.47
C LEU A 54 -1.71 11.28 11.32
N ILE A 55 -0.62 11.00 10.59
CA ILE A 55 -0.64 9.98 9.53
C ILE A 55 -0.97 8.60 10.11
N SER A 56 -0.31 8.20 11.20
CA SER A 56 -0.59 6.91 11.86
C SER A 56 -2.03 6.80 12.32
N LEU A 57 -2.58 7.85 12.93
CA LEU A 57 -4.00 7.91 13.33
C LEU A 57 -4.92 7.86 12.11
N GLY A 58 -4.55 8.52 11.01
CA GLY A 58 -5.29 8.48 9.75
C GLY A 58 -5.35 7.06 9.15
N VAL A 59 -4.23 6.34 9.12
CA VAL A 59 -4.17 4.95 8.63
C VAL A 59 -5.01 4.01 9.50
N VAL A 60 -4.93 4.16 10.83
CA VAL A 60 -5.78 3.40 11.77
C VAL A 60 -7.24 3.75 11.56
N GLY A 61 -7.57 5.02 11.36
CA GLY A 61 -8.92 5.51 11.04
C GLY A 61 -9.46 4.91 9.75
N LEU A 62 -8.69 4.93 8.67
CA LEU A 62 -9.08 4.35 7.38
C LEU A 62 -9.29 2.83 7.49
N SER A 63 -8.38 2.14 8.19
CA SER A 63 -8.45 0.68 8.37
C SER A 63 -9.66 0.28 9.21
N SER A 64 -9.89 0.96 10.33
CA SER A 64 -11.03 0.72 11.22
C SER A 64 -12.36 1.09 10.55
N THR A 65 -12.41 2.20 9.81
CA THR A 65 -13.61 2.63 9.08
C THR A 65 -14.01 1.60 8.03
N GLY A 66 -13.05 1.02 7.30
CA GLY A 66 -13.33 -0.06 6.35
C GLY A 66 -13.99 -1.27 7.03
N VAL A 67 -13.51 -1.65 8.21
CA VAL A 67 -14.07 -2.76 9.01
C VAL A 67 -15.45 -2.39 9.58
N ILE A 68 -15.63 -1.17 10.08
CA ILE A 68 -16.90 -0.67 10.61
C ILE A 68 -17.96 -0.66 9.51
N LEU A 69 -17.66 -0.06 8.36
CA LEU A 69 -18.56 -0.05 7.21
C LEU A 69 -18.87 -1.47 6.71
N TRP A 70 -17.90 -2.38 6.74
CA TRP A 70 -18.15 -3.78 6.42
C TRP A 70 -19.06 -4.45 7.45
N TRP A 71 -18.89 -4.15 8.73
CA TRP A 71 -19.75 -4.67 9.80
C TRP A 71 -21.19 -4.20 9.67
N GLU A 72 -21.39 -2.93 9.36
CA GLU A 72 -22.72 -2.34 9.13
C GLU A 72 -23.36 -2.84 7.83
N ARG A 73 -22.55 -3.19 6.81
CA ARG A 73 -23.05 -3.65 5.51
C ARG A 73 -23.13 -5.16 5.35
N LYS A 74 -22.74 -5.94 6.35
CA LYS A 74 -22.78 -7.41 6.30
C LYS A 74 -24.20 -7.94 6.49
N PRO A 75 -24.78 -8.67 5.52
CA PRO A 75 -26.03 -9.39 5.72
C PRO A 75 -25.80 -10.61 6.63
N ALA A 76 -26.70 -10.82 7.59
CA ALA A 76 -26.58 -11.77 8.71
C ALA A 76 -26.37 -13.26 8.34
N SER A 77 -26.46 -13.66 7.07
CA SER A 77 -26.32 -15.07 6.66
C SER A 77 -25.20 -15.38 5.66
N LYS A 78 -24.36 -14.41 5.26
CA LYS A 78 -23.20 -14.67 4.38
C LYS A 78 -21.98 -13.81 4.75
N VAL A 79 -20.84 -14.48 4.93
CA VAL A 79 -19.52 -13.84 4.94
C VAL A 79 -19.13 -13.53 3.49
N GLY A 80 -19.75 -12.51 2.91
CA GLY A 80 -19.55 -12.13 1.52
C GLY A 80 -19.77 -10.65 1.32
N ALA A 81 -19.14 -10.09 0.28
CA ALA A 81 -19.33 -8.69 -0.08
C ALA A 81 -20.83 -8.40 -0.32
N PRO A 82 -21.33 -7.21 0.06
CA PRO A 82 -22.70 -6.80 -0.18
C PRO A 82 -23.08 -6.99 -1.65
N ALA A 83 -24.30 -7.47 -1.93
CA ALA A 83 -24.78 -7.62 -3.30
C ALA A 83 -24.91 -6.23 -3.94
N TRP A 84 -24.24 -6.01 -5.08
CA TRP A 84 -24.36 -4.77 -5.82
C TRP A 84 -25.84 -4.54 -6.21
N PRO A 85 -26.37 -3.31 -6.05
CA PRO A 85 -27.69 -3.00 -6.55
C PRO A 85 -27.71 -3.19 -8.06
N ALA A 86 -28.72 -3.90 -8.57
CA ALA A 86 -28.80 -4.40 -9.95
C ALA A 86 -28.70 -3.32 -11.04
N SER A 87 -28.82 -2.03 -10.68
CA SER A 87 -28.83 -0.89 -11.61
C SER A 87 -27.64 0.07 -11.44
N TYR A 88 -26.55 -0.35 -10.81
CA TYR A 88 -25.38 0.53 -10.66
C TYR A 88 -24.65 0.72 -12.00
N LYS A 89 -24.64 1.96 -12.49
CA LYS A 89 -23.91 2.34 -13.70
C LYS A 89 -22.56 2.91 -13.30
N VAL A 90 -21.48 2.27 -13.76
CA VAL A 90 -20.12 2.80 -13.54
C VAL A 90 -20.02 4.15 -14.26
N PRO A 91 -19.67 5.24 -13.55
CA PRO A 91 -19.52 6.54 -14.19
C PRO A 91 -18.34 6.51 -15.17
N LYS A 92 -18.52 7.14 -16.33
CA LYS A 92 -17.52 7.14 -17.42
C LYS A 92 -16.16 7.67 -16.97
N GLY A 93 -16.10 8.59 -16.01
CA GLY A 93 -14.85 9.12 -15.46
C GLY A 93 -14.01 8.06 -14.73
N ILE A 94 -14.64 7.16 -13.97
CA ILE A 94 -13.93 6.04 -13.32
C ILE A 94 -13.38 5.09 -14.38
N LEU A 95 -14.14 4.81 -15.44
CA LEU A 95 -13.67 3.96 -16.53
C LEU A 95 -12.44 4.56 -17.23
N VAL A 96 -12.47 5.85 -17.57
CA VAL A 96 -11.33 6.56 -18.18
C VAL A 96 -10.12 6.52 -17.24
N LEU A 97 -10.33 6.77 -15.95
CA LEU A 97 -9.27 6.71 -14.95
C LEU A 97 -8.65 5.31 -14.84
N VAL A 98 -9.46 4.26 -14.78
CA VAL A 98 -8.98 2.86 -14.70
C VAL A 98 -8.20 2.48 -15.96
N ILE A 99 -8.66 2.89 -17.14
CA ILE A 99 -7.94 2.64 -18.39
C ILE A 99 -6.61 3.38 -18.40
N LEU A 100 -6.61 4.67 -18.04
CA LEU A 100 -5.40 5.49 -17.98
C LEU A 100 -4.39 4.90 -16.99
N LEU A 101 -4.83 4.52 -15.79
CA LEU A 101 -3.98 3.89 -14.78
C LEU A 101 -3.47 2.52 -15.24
N GLY A 102 -4.29 1.72 -15.94
CA GLY A 102 -3.87 0.44 -16.50
C GLY A 102 -2.80 0.58 -17.57
N VAL A 103 -2.85 1.65 -18.38
CA VAL A 103 -1.81 1.97 -19.38
C VAL A 103 -0.55 2.52 -18.71
N LEU A 104 -0.71 3.40 -17.71
CA LEU A 104 0.41 3.99 -16.97
C LEU A 104 1.14 2.95 -16.11
N PHE A 105 0.41 1.96 -15.58
CA PHE A 105 0.94 0.88 -14.74
C PHE A 105 0.60 -0.49 -15.37
N PRO A 106 1.31 -0.90 -16.42
CA PRO A 106 0.97 -2.09 -17.21
C PRO A 106 0.95 -3.38 -16.40
N LEU A 107 1.80 -3.49 -15.37
CA LEU A 107 1.82 -4.66 -14.48
C LEU A 107 0.54 -4.76 -13.64
N ALA A 108 -0.02 -3.61 -13.22
CA ALA A 108 -1.30 -3.56 -12.50
C ALA A 108 -2.48 -3.85 -13.43
N GLY A 109 -2.45 -3.34 -14.68
CA GLY A 109 -3.46 -3.67 -15.68
C GLY A 109 -3.47 -5.16 -16.04
N ALA A 110 -2.29 -5.75 -16.25
CA ALA A 110 -2.14 -7.17 -16.54
C ALA A 110 -2.64 -8.05 -15.39
N SER A 111 -2.35 -7.70 -14.12
CA SER A 111 -2.85 -8.48 -12.98
C SER A 111 -4.37 -8.46 -12.88
N MET A 112 -5.02 -7.34 -13.22
CA MET A 112 -6.48 -7.25 -13.26
C MET A 112 -7.08 -8.17 -14.33
N LEU A 113 -6.45 -8.26 -15.51
CA LEU A 113 -6.86 -9.23 -16.55
C LEU A 113 -6.70 -10.68 -16.10
N VAL A 114 -5.60 -11.01 -15.41
CA VAL A 114 -5.37 -12.36 -14.86
C VAL A 114 -6.46 -12.73 -13.86
N VAL A 115 -6.78 -11.83 -12.93
CA VAL A 115 -7.84 -12.05 -11.94
C VAL A 115 -9.20 -12.21 -12.63
N LEU A 116 -9.49 -11.41 -13.66
CA LEU A 116 -10.74 -11.52 -14.42
C LEU A 116 -10.86 -12.88 -15.14
N VAL A 117 -9.80 -13.35 -15.78
CA VAL A 117 -9.77 -14.67 -16.43
C VAL A 117 -9.97 -15.77 -15.39
N LEU A 118 -9.24 -15.72 -14.28
CA LEU A 118 -9.37 -16.68 -13.18
C LEU A 118 -10.81 -16.70 -12.63
N GLU A 119 -11.39 -15.53 -12.37
CA GLU A 119 -12.74 -15.41 -11.85
C GLU A 119 -13.79 -15.91 -12.84
N GLN A 120 -13.60 -15.70 -14.15
CA GLN A 120 -14.47 -16.24 -15.20
C GLN A 120 -14.40 -17.77 -15.28
N VAL A 121 -13.19 -18.33 -15.20
CA VAL A 121 -12.98 -19.80 -15.18
C VAL A 121 -13.65 -20.41 -13.94
N LEU A 122 -13.42 -19.83 -12.76
CA LEU A 122 -14.02 -20.30 -11.51
C LEU A 122 -15.55 -20.18 -11.52
N ARG A 123 -16.12 -19.08 -12.03
CA ARG A 123 -17.58 -18.91 -12.15
C ARG A 123 -18.20 -19.93 -13.10
N LYS A 124 -17.57 -20.18 -14.26
CA LYS A 124 -18.02 -21.21 -15.21
C LYS A 124 -17.96 -22.62 -14.60
N ALA A 125 -16.85 -22.98 -13.97
CA ALA A 125 -16.68 -24.28 -13.32
C ALA A 125 -17.75 -24.52 -12.24
N LYS A 126 -18.02 -23.50 -11.41
CA LYS A 126 -19.05 -23.57 -10.36
C LYS A 126 -20.46 -23.64 -10.93
N SER A 127 -20.73 -22.95 -12.03
CA SER A 127 -22.03 -23.02 -12.74
C SER A 127 -22.31 -24.41 -13.30
N ILE A 128 -21.31 -25.06 -13.89
CA ILE A 128 -21.43 -26.41 -14.46
C ILE A 128 -21.66 -27.45 -13.35
N SER A 129 -20.93 -27.35 -12.23
CA SER A 129 -21.13 -28.22 -11.07
C SER A 129 -22.54 -28.10 -10.47
N ARG A 130 -23.12 -26.90 -10.44
CA ARG A 130 -24.47 -26.68 -9.91
C ARG A 130 -25.55 -27.27 -10.83
N ALA A 131 -25.37 -27.17 -12.14
CA ALA A 131 -26.28 -27.74 -13.14
C ALA A 131 -26.31 -29.28 -13.16
N LYS A 132 -25.22 -29.94 -12.70
CA LYS A 132 -25.14 -31.41 -12.62
C LYS A 132 -25.70 -31.99 -11.30
N ALA A 133 -25.94 -31.13 -10.30
CA ALA A 133 -26.45 -31.51 -8.98
C ALA A 133 -27.96 -31.26 -8.81
N THR A 134 -28.65 -30.90 -9.90
CA THR A 134 -30.11 -30.79 -10.01
C THR A 134 -30.59 -31.82 -11.01
#